data_AF-A0A914FTS3-F1
#
_entry.id   AF-A0A914FTS3-F1
#
_cell.length_a   1.000
_cell.length_b   1.000
_cell.length_c   1.000
_cell.angle_alpha   90.00
_cell.angle_beta   90.00
_cell.angle_gamma   90.00
#
_symmetry.space_group_name_H-M   'P 1'
#
loop_
_entity.id
_entity.type
_entity.pdbx_description
1 polymer ?
#
loop_
_entity_poly.entity_id
_entity_poly.type
_entity_poly.pdbx_seq_one_letter_code
_entity_poly.pdbx_strand_id
1 'polypeptide(L)'
;MLKIIYLQQIAFLLTLLCVLPAPSNAKDQWDTEVTRDSWFKGQNAPKQSNALVSKQPPPYGKRAGFLPRAVEDFGDGGAFPEIHIAQFPLGMGKDSQRGAAGSKTVALQYDESGKLRFDALVKQGHDKSKIVHTRLTDTKSKMIDDEDPELQK
;
A
#
# COMPACT_ATOMS: atom_id res chain seq x y z
N MET A 1 -8.26 39.40 -44.18
CA MET A 1 -9.54 38.81 -43.75
C MET A 1 -9.41 37.84 -42.57
N LEU A 2 -8.48 36.87 -42.58
CA LEU A 2 -8.34 35.89 -41.47
C LEU A 2 -8.12 36.49 -40.07
N LYS A 3 -7.39 37.60 -39.93
CA LYS A 3 -7.15 38.26 -38.62
C LYS A 3 -8.42 38.78 -37.94
N ILE A 4 -9.40 39.21 -38.73
CA ILE A 4 -10.68 39.74 -38.21
C ILE A 4 -11.53 38.58 -37.66
N ILE A 5 -11.53 37.44 -38.36
CA ILE A 5 -12.25 36.24 -37.95
C ILE A 5 -11.66 35.69 -36.64
N TYR A 6 -10.33 35.66 -36.51
CA TYR A 6 -9.66 35.16 -35.30
C TYR A 6 -9.93 36.07 -34.08
N LEU A 7 -9.93 37.39 -34.27
CA LEU A 7 -10.29 38.35 -33.22
C LEU A 7 -11.76 38.23 -32.81
N GLN A 8 -12.66 38.02 -33.77
CA GLN A 8 -14.09 37.82 -33.49
C GLN A 8 -14.34 36.50 -32.74
N GLN A 9 -13.57 35.45 -33.05
CA GLN A 9 -13.66 34.16 -32.36
C GLN A 9 -13.10 34.21 -30.93
N ILE A 10 -12.00 34.93 -30.71
CA ILE A 10 -11.46 35.17 -29.35
C ILE A 10 -12.45 35.99 -28.52
N ALA A 11 -13.03 37.05 -29.09
CA ALA A 11 -14.03 37.87 -28.42
C ALA A 11 -15.27 37.03 -28.03
N PHE A 12 -15.74 36.16 -28.92
CA PHE A 12 -16.85 35.24 -28.64
C PHE A 12 -16.54 34.27 -27.49
N LEU A 13 -15.34 33.66 -27.48
CA LEU A 13 -14.92 32.77 -26.40
C LEU A 13 -14.80 33.48 -25.04
N LEU A 14 -14.29 34.72 -25.03
CA LEU A 14 -14.22 35.54 -23.82
C LEU A 14 -15.61 35.91 -23.27
N THR A 15 -16.56 36.24 -24.15
CA THR A 15 -17.94 36.49 -23.73
C THR A 15 -18.62 35.24 -23.17
N LEU A 16 -18.36 34.06 -23.75
CA LEU A 16 -18.93 32.79 -23.31
C LEU A 16 -18.43 32.41 -21.90
N LEU A 17 -17.16 32.66 -21.61
CA LEU A 17 -16.55 32.43 -20.30
C LEU A 17 -17.15 33.30 -19.19
N CYS A 18 -17.68 34.47 -19.52
CA CYS A 18 -18.31 35.39 -18.57
C CYS A 18 -19.78 35.04 -18.27
N VAL A 19 -20.46 34.39 -19.22
CA VAL A 19 -21.87 33.95 -19.06
C VAL A 19 -21.99 32.67 -18.23
N LEU A 20 -20.96 31.84 -18.20
CA LEU A 20 -20.97 30.59 -17.44
C LEU A 20 -20.56 30.83 -15.97
N PRO A 21 -21.32 30.32 -14.99
CA PRO A 21 -20.89 30.33 -13.60
C PRO A 21 -19.61 29.50 -13.46
N ALA A 22 -18.74 29.89 -12.51
CA ALA A 22 -17.52 29.15 -12.22
C ALA A 22 -17.83 27.66 -11.99
N PRO A 23 -17.03 26.73 -12.53
CA PRO A 23 -17.30 25.30 -12.41
C PRO A 23 -17.34 24.90 -10.95
N SER A 24 -18.50 24.39 -10.52
CA SER A 24 -18.77 24.01 -9.12
C SER A 24 -17.80 22.92 -8.63
N ASN A 25 -17.28 22.08 -9.53
CA ASN A 25 -16.39 20.97 -9.23
C ASN A 25 -15.00 21.21 -9.83
N ALA A 26 -14.27 22.19 -9.31
CA ALA A 26 -12.84 22.36 -9.63
C ALA A 26 -11.92 21.40 -8.83
N LYS A 27 -12.50 20.63 -7.91
CA LYS A 27 -11.82 19.68 -7.04
C LYS A 27 -12.74 18.48 -6.90
N ASP A 28 -12.26 17.27 -7.14
CA ASP A 28 -13.01 16.04 -6.90
C ASP A 28 -13.37 15.99 -5.40
N GLN A 29 -14.61 16.39 -5.10
CA GLN A 29 -15.20 16.48 -3.76
C GLN A 29 -15.03 15.15 -3.00
N TRP A 30 -15.08 14.04 -3.73
CA TRP A 30 -14.86 12.67 -3.25
C TRP A 30 -13.48 12.48 -2.60
N ASP A 31 -12.39 12.95 -3.21
CA ASP A 31 -11.03 12.77 -2.67
C ASP A 31 -10.79 13.62 -1.41
N THR A 32 -11.53 14.73 -1.29
CA THR A 32 -11.40 15.66 -0.15
C THR A 32 -12.28 15.32 1.04
N GLU A 33 -13.42 14.66 0.85
CA GLU A 33 -14.33 14.26 1.93
C GLU A 33 -13.81 13.04 2.70
N VAL A 34 -13.32 12.00 2.01
CA VAL A 34 -12.69 10.82 2.65
C VAL A 34 -11.49 11.22 3.52
N THR A 35 -10.81 12.30 3.15
CA THR A 35 -9.63 12.83 3.85
C THR A 35 -9.99 13.65 5.10
N ARG A 36 -11.25 14.09 5.27
CA ARG A 36 -11.69 14.98 6.36
C ARG A 36 -12.28 14.27 7.57
N ASP A 37 -12.63 13.00 7.44
CA ASP A 37 -13.16 12.21 8.56
C ASP A 37 -12.12 12.08 9.66
N SER A 38 -12.47 12.57 10.86
CA SER A 38 -11.58 12.50 12.04
C SER A 38 -11.26 11.06 12.46
N TRP A 39 -12.10 10.10 12.05
CA TRP A 39 -11.86 8.66 12.20
C TRP A 39 -10.72 8.13 11.31
N PHE A 40 -10.57 8.67 10.10
CA PHE A 40 -9.52 8.29 9.14
C PHE A 40 -8.28 9.20 9.19
N LYS A 41 -8.35 10.26 10.01
CA LYS A 41 -7.27 11.23 10.22
C LYS A 41 -6.06 10.54 10.86
N GLY A 42 -4.98 10.36 10.08
CA GLY A 42 -3.70 9.84 10.55
C GLY A 42 -3.27 8.49 9.96
N GLN A 43 -4.17 7.75 9.29
CA GLN A 43 -3.80 6.50 8.61
C GLN A 43 -3.28 6.73 7.18
N ASN A 44 -3.84 7.71 6.47
CA ASN A 44 -3.50 8.01 5.08
C ASN A 44 -2.63 9.27 4.93
N ALA A 45 -2.09 9.80 6.03
CA ALA A 45 -1.10 10.87 5.92
C ALA A 45 0.09 10.31 5.15
N PRO A 46 0.53 10.94 4.03
CA PRO A 46 1.78 10.55 3.39
C PRO A 46 2.85 10.73 4.46
N LYS A 47 3.35 9.61 5.01
CA LYS A 47 4.55 9.63 5.83
C LYS A 47 5.58 10.26 4.91
N GLN A 48 5.98 11.49 5.22
CA GLN A 48 7.14 12.09 4.60
C GLN A 48 8.26 11.10 4.88
N SER A 49 8.60 10.31 3.86
CA SER A 49 9.78 9.49 3.86
C SER A 49 10.93 10.48 3.84
N ASN A 50 11.31 10.98 5.02
CA ASN A 50 12.67 11.45 5.20
C ASN A 50 13.51 10.33 4.62
N ALA A 51 14.26 10.63 3.56
CA ALA A 51 15.22 9.70 3.00
C ALA A 51 16.18 9.38 4.14
N LEU A 52 15.88 8.29 4.86
CA LEU A 52 16.77 7.70 5.83
C LEU A 52 18.03 7.44 5.02
N VAL A 53 19.09 8.18 5.34
CA VAL A 53 20.43 7.87 4.87
C VAL A 53 20.70 6.48 5.42
N SER A 54 20.35 5.45 4.63
CA SER A 54 20.57 4.07 5.02
C SER A 54 22.08 3.93 5.12
N LYS A 55 22.57 3.75 6.34
CA LYS A 55 23.97 3.43 6.55
C LYS A 55 24.16 2.06 5.92
N GLN A 56 24.68 2.04 4.70
CA GLN A 56 24.98 0.79 4.03
C GLN A 56 26.05 0.08 4.85
N PRO A 57 25.77 -1.13 5.35
CA PRO A 57 26.71 -1.80 6.22
C PRO A 57 27.92 -2.25 5.36
N PRO A 58 29.14 -2.31 5.91
CA PRO A 58 30.36 -2.60 5.14
C PRO A 58 30.25 -3.91 4.35
N PRO A 59 30.97 -4.12 3.24
CA PRO A 59 30.88 -5.39 2.50
C PRO A 59 31.30 -6.61 3.36
N TYR A 60 30.81 -7.80 2.99
CA TYR A 60 31.12 -9.05 3.68
C TYR A 60 32.64 -9.28 3.82
N GLY A 61 33.08 -9.78 4.97
CA GLY A 61 34.50 -10.02 5.26
C GLY A 61 35.30 -8.77 5.67
N LYS A 62 34.71 -7.57 5.61
CA LYS A 62 35.31 -6.32 6.14
C LYS A 62 34.54 -5.73 7.32
N ARG A 63 33.73 -6.55 8.01
CA ARG A 63 32.91 -6.13 9.16
C ARG A 63 33.60 -6.32 10.51
N ALA A 64 34.93 -6.45 10.54
CA ALA A 64 35.69 -6.50 11.77
C ALA A 64 35.51 -5.19 12.56
N GLY A 65 34.88 -5.27 13.74
CA GLY A 65 34.58 -4.11 14.58
C GLY A 65 33.28 -3.37 14.22
N PHE A 66 32.53 -3.81 13.20
CA PHE A 66 31.20 -3.29 12.93
C PHE A 66 30.20 -3.92 13.90
N LEU A 67 29.45 -3.09 14.63
CA LEU A 67 28.56 -3.53 15.71
C LEU A 67 27.19 -2.87 15.53
N PRO A 68 26.27 -3.49 14.75
CA PRO A 68 24.96 -2.91 14.50
C PRO A 68 24.12 -2.97 15.77
N ARG A 69 23.73 -1.80 16.27
CA ARG A 69 22.88 -1.67 17.47
C ARG A 69 21.51 -1.09 17.13
N ALA A 70 21.44 -0.23 16.11
CA ALA A 70 20.19 0.33 15.62
C ALA A 70 19.66 -0.48 14.43
N VAL A 71 18.34 -0.43 14.22
CA VAL A 71 17.64 -1.00 13.06
C VAL A 71 18.20 -0.42 11.75
N GLU A 72 18.60 0.85 11.77
CA GLU A 72 19.17 1.57 10.61
C GLU A 72 20.57 1.08 10.21
N ASP A 73 21.32 0.46 11.14
CA ASP A 73 22.67 -0.04 10.86
C ASP A 73 22.65 -1.31 9.97
N PHE A 74 21.48 -1.95 9.84
CA PHE A 74 21.31 -3.15 9.01
C PHE A 74 21.00 -2.84 7.54
N GLY A 75 20.77 -1.57 7.19
CA GLY A 75 20.39 -1.16 5.83
C GLY A 75 19.08 -1.79 5.38
N ASP A 76 19.17 -2.87 4.58
CA ASP A 76 18.03 -3.60 3.98
C ASP A 76 17.52 -4.77 4.85
N GLY A 77 18.00 -4.90 6.09
CA GLY A 77 17.40 -5.83 7.07
C GLY A 77 18.03 -7.23 7.15
N GLY A 78 19.28 -7.40 6.72
CA GLY A 78 20.03 -8.66 6.88
C GLY A 78 20.85 -8.71 8.18
N ALA A 79 20.83 -9.85 8.88
CA ALA A 79 21.72 -10.09 10.03
C ALA A 79 23.08 -10.64 9.59
N PHE A 80 24.14 -10.30 10.31
CA PHE A 80 25.52 -10.69 10.01
C PHE A 80 25.95 -11.86 10.89
N PRO A 81 26.06 -13.10 10.35
CA PRO A 81 26.45 -14.27 11.14
C PRO A 81 27.90 -14.18 11.66
N GLU A 82 28.75 -13.38 11.01
CA GLU A 82 30.14 -13.14 11.41
C GLU A 82 30.29 -12.30 12.70
N ILE A 83 29.23 -11.61 13.14
CA ILE A 83 29.23 -10.80 14.35
C ILE A 83 28.46 -11.57 15.43
N HIS A 84 29.17 -12.09 16.44
CA HIS A 84 28.60 -12.89 17.53
C HIS A 84 27.83 -12.05 18.56
N ILE A 85 26.77 -11.38 18.11
CA ILE A 85 25.87 -10.55 18.91
C ILE A 85 24.44 -10.83 18.48
N ALA A 86 23.50 -10.76 19.42
CA ALA A 86 22.08 -10.81 19.12
C ALA A 86 21.67 -9.60 18.25
N GLN A 87 21.30 -9.87 17.00
CA GLN A 87 20.97 -8.86 16.00
C GLN A 87 19.48 -8.93 15.68
N PHE A 88 18.84 -7.76 15.58
CA PHE A 88 17.40 -7.65 15.36
C PHE A 88 17.08 -6.64 14.24
N PRO A 89 17.33 -6.98 12.96
CA PRO A 89 17.30 -6.02 11.84
C PRO A 89 15.97 -5.28 11.63
N LEU A 90 14.83 -5.89 11.96
CA LEU A 90 13.51 -5.25 11.97
C LEU A 90 12.82 -5.38 13.33
N GLY A 91 13.60 -5.55 14.41
CA GLY A 91 13.06 -5.97 15.71
C GLY A 91 12.44 -7.38 15.70
N MET A 92 12.66 -8.15 14.62
CA MET A 92 12.29 -9.56 14.55
C MET A 92 13.00 -10.34 15.65
N GLY A 93 12.34 -11.30 16.31
CA GLY A 93 12.95 -12.11 17.37
C GLY A 93 13.13 -11.40 18.72
N LYS A 94 12.75 -10.12 18.86
CA LYS A 94 12.71 -9.43 20.15
C LYS A 94 11.42 -9.82 20.89
N ASP A 95 11.57 -10.66 21.89
CA ASP A 95 10.56 -11.13 22.86
C ASP A 95 9.77 -10.02 23.57
N SER A 96 10.32 -8.81 23.66
CA SER A 96 9.84 -7.81 24.62
C SER A 96 8.95 -6.68 24.07
N GLN A 97 8.69 -6.60 22.75
CA GLN A 97 8.02 -5.40 22.17
C GLN A 97 6.90 -5.66 21.15
N ARG A 98 6.70 -6.90 20.67
CA ARG A 98 5.62 -7.20 19.72
C ARG A 98 4.91 -8.49 20.13
N GLY A 99 3.91 -8.35 20.99
CA GLY A 99 3.13 -9.48 21.49
C GLY A 99 3.80 -10.16 22.67
N ALA A 100 3.71 -9.53 23.84
CA ALA A 100 3.65 -10.28 25.09
C ALA A 100 2.77 -11.51 24.88
N ALA A 101 3.21 -12.68 25.35
CA ALA A 101 2.72 -14.03 25.13
C ALA A 101 1.20 -14.27 25.41
N GLY A 102 0.32 -13.47 24.81
CA GLY A 102 -1.10 -13.34 25.14
C GLY A 102 -1.91 -12.35 24.27
N SER A 103 -1.36 -11.72 23.23
CA SER A 103 -2.18 -10.89 22.32
C SER A 103 -2.98 -11.76 21.34
N LYS A 104 -4.32 -11.69 21.41
CA LYS A 104 -5.27 -12.36 20.51
C LYS A 104 -5.29 -11.67 19.13
N THR A 105 -4.17 -11.67 18.43
CA THR A 105 -4.00 -11.02 17.11
C THR A 105 -3.55 -12.05 16.08
N VAL A 106 -4.24 -12.10 14.94
CA VAL A 106 -3.86 -12.96 13.81
C VAL A 106 -2.67 -12.34 13.09
N ALA A 107 -1.69 -13.16 12.70
CA ALA A 107 -0.53 -12.70 11.94
C ALA A 107 -0.94 -12.13 10.57
N LEU A 108 -0.30 -11.03 10.16
CA LEU A 108 -0.51 -10.45 8.83
C LEU A 108 0.06 -11.40 7.77
N GLN A 109 -0.81 -11.90 6.91
CA GLN A 109 -0.44 -12.79 5.81
C GLN A 109 -0.50 -12.01 4.50
N TYR A 110 0.41 -12.32 3.58
CA TYR A 110 0.48 -11.74 2.25
C TYR A 110 0.32 -12.84 1.20
N ASP A 111 -0.28 -12.49 0.07
CA ASP A 111 -0.38 -13.34 -1.11
C ASP A 111 0.87 -13.25 -1.97
N GLU A 112 1.00 -14.12 -2.97
CA GLU A 112 2.10 -14.10 -3.96
C GLU A 112 2.24 -12.73 -4.65
N SER A 113 1.12 -12.04 -4.87
CA SER A 113 1.09 -10.69 -5.45
C SER A 113 1.44 -9.57 -4.45
N GLY A 114 1.84 -9.90 -3.22
CA GLY A 114 2.13 -8.92 -2.16
C GLY A 114 0.89 -8.24 -1.57
N LYS A 115 -0.32 -8.72 -1.88
CA LYS A 115 -1.57 -8.20 -1.29
C LYS A 115 -1.82 -8.83 0.08
N LEU A 116 -2.30 -8.05 1.04
CA LEU A 116 -2.71 -8.56 2.35
C LEU A 116 -3.89 -9.55 2.23
N ARG A 117 -3.76 -10.70 2.89
CA ARG A 117 -4.80 -11.74 2.99
C ARG A 117 -5.70 -11.44 4.20
N PHE A 118 -6.81 -10.76 3.95
CA PHE A 118 -7.84 -10.54 4.98
C PHE A 118 -8.68 -11.81 5.26
N ASP A 119 -8.64 -12.78 4.34
CA ASP A 119 -9.34 -14.07 4.42
C ASP A 119 -8.98 -14.86 5.68
N ALA A 120 -7.77 -14.68 6.20
CA ALA A 120 -7.29 -15.38 7.39
C ALA A 120 -8.14 -15.10 8.64
N LEU A 121 -8.76 -13.92 8.72
CA LEU A 121 -9.66 -13.57 9.82
C LEU A 121 -10.97 -14.36 9.75
N VAL A 122 -11.54 -14.50 8.55
CA VAL A 122 -12.79 -15.23 8.34
C VAL A 122 -12.59 -16.73 8.49
N LYS A 123 -11.43 -17.25 8.05
CA LYS A 123 -11.09 -18.66 8.17
C LYS A 123 -10.66 -19.06 9.59
N GLN A 124 -10.50 -18.10 10.51
CA GLN A 124 -10.13 -18.39 11.89
C GLN A 124 -11.20 -19.26 12.57
N GLY A 125 -10.89 -20.53 12.84
CA GLY A 125 -11.80 -21.49 13.46
C GLY A 125 -12.59 -22.37 12.49
N HIS A 126 -12.41 -22.20 11.18
CA HIS A 126 -12.91 -23.13 10.16
C HIS A 126 -11.83 -24.14 9.74
N ASP A 127 -12.25 -25.29 9.21
CA ASP A 127 -11.34 -26.27 8.64
C ASP A 127 -10.61 -25.68 7.42
N LYS A 128 -9.37 -26.11 7.20
CA LYS A 128 -8.54 -25.73 6.04
C LYS A 128 -9.20 -26.13 4.73
N SER A 129 -9.98 -27.21 4.75
CA SER A 129 -10.75 -27.75 3.61
C SER A 129 -11.98 -26.91 3.24
N LYS A 130 -12.46 -26.03 4.13
CA LYS A 130 -13.64 -25.20 3.86
C LYS A 130 -13.28 -24.07 2.90
N ILE A 131 -13.97 -24.06 1.75
CA ILE A 131 -13.87 -22.98 0.78
C ILE A 131 -14.74 -21.81 1.28
N VAL A 132 -14.13 -20.64 1.40
CA VAL A 132 -14.79 -19.40 1.81
C VAL A 132 -14.43 -18.35 0.78
N HIS A 133 -15.45 -17.73 0.19
CA HIS A 133 -15.31 -16.65 -0.77
C HIS A 133 -15.34 -15.32 -0.01
N THR A 134 -14.25 -14.58 -0.04
CA THR A 134 -14.05 -13.34 0.72
C THR A 134 -13.66 -12.17 -0.18
N ARG A 135 -13.19 -12.46 -1.40
CA ARG A 135 -12.70 -11.44 -2.32
C ARG A 135 -13.83 -10.97 -3.21
N LEU A 136 -13.79 -9.69 -3.57
CA LEU A 136 -14.71 -9.14 -4.57
C LEU A 136 -14.62 -9.90 -5.90
N THR A 137 -13.43 -10.42 -6.26
CA THR A 137 -13.23 -11.25 -7.45
C THR A 137 -14.10 -12.50 -7.45
N ASP A 138 -14.42 -13.04 -6.27
CA ASP A 138 -15.21 -14.26 -6.13
C ASP A 138 -16.70 -14.00 -6.34
N THR A 139 -17.15 -12.75 -6.14
CA THR A 139 -18.54 -12.32 -6.37
C THR A 139 -18.78 -11.89 -7.82
N LYS A 140 -17.72 -11.56 -8.57
CA LYS A 140 -17.86 -11.17 -9.97
C LYS A 140 -18.29 -12.37 -10.80
N SER A 141 -19.23 -12.15 -11.73
CA SER A 141 -19.63 -13.16 -12.71
C SER A 141 -18.42 -13.51 -13.58
N LYS A 142 -18.14 -14.82 -13.70
CA LYS A 142 -17.21 -15.31 -14.72
C LYS A 142 -17.92 -15.23 -16.07
N MET A 143 -17.25 -14.66 -17.07
CA MET A 143 -17.71 -14.81 -18.45
C MET A 143 -17.51 -16.28 -18.80
N ILE A 144 -18.58 -16.93 -19.21
CA ILE A 144 -18.52 -18.31 -19.68
C ILE A 144 -17.95 -18.21 -21.10
N ASP A 145 -16.81 -18.83 -21.35
CA ASP A 145 -16.33 -19.07 -22.71
C ASP A 145 -16.82 -20.46 -23.12
N ASP A 146 -17.32 -20.61 -24.34
CA ASP A 146 -17.91 -21.88 -24.82
C ASP A 146 -16.86 -23.03 -24.92
N GLU A 147 -15.57 -22.72 -24.72
CA GLU A 147 -14.42 -23.63 -24.78
C GLU A 147 -13.91 -24.09 -23.38
N ASP A 148 -14.65 -23.84 -22.30
CA ASP A 148 -14.24 -24.27 -20.94
C ASP A 148 -14.44 -25.80 -20.72
N PRO A 149 -13.37 -26.57 -20.47
CA PRO A 149 -13.45 -28.04 -20.32
C PRO A 149 -14.20 -28.52 -19.07
N GLU A 150 -14.55 -27.62 -18.13
CA GLU A 150 -15.40 -27.95 -16.96
C GLU A 150 -16.91 -27.95 -17.28
N LEU A 151 -17.32 -27.32 -18.38
CA LEU A 151 -18.74 -27.21 -18.79
C LEU A 151 -19.14 -28.23 -19.86
N GLN A 152 -18.17 -28.86 -20.52
CA GLN A 152 -18.41 -29.96 -21.46
C GLN A 152 -18.61 -31.27 -20.69
N LYS A 153 -19.83 -31.52 -20.24
CA LYS A 153 -20.23 -32.83 -19.71
C LYS A 153 -21.50 -33.32 -20.38
#